data_AF-A0ABD0P1S9-F1
#
_entry.id   AF-A0ABD0P1S9-F1
#
_cell.length_a   1.000
_cell.length_b   1.000
_cell.length_c   1.000
_cell.angle_alpha   90.00
_cell.angle_beta   90.00
_cell.angle_gamma   90.00
#
_symmetry.space_group_name_H-M   'P 1'
#
loop_
_entity.id
_entity.type
_entity.pdbx_description
1 polymer ?
#
loop_
_entity_poly.entity_id
_entity_poly.type
_entity_poly.pdbx_seq_one_letter_code
_entity_poly.pdbx_strand_id
1 'polypeptide(L)' 'EIPPQQSLELKLIAHLNDTVPFQDELLLEIEDGQTFNIPVLAKGMGTTIVTDRPFAPNLDLGTHFR' A
#
# COMPACT_ATOMS: atom_id res chain seq x y z
N GLU A 1 -19.97 7.44 18.56
CA GLU A 1 -21.14 6.55 18.50
C GLU A 1 -21.78 6.64 17.12
N ILE A 2 -22.14 5.51 16.52
CA ILE A 2 -22.85 5.47 15.23
C ILE A 2 -24.32 5.16 15.56
N PRO A 3 -25.27 6.04 15.19
CA PRO A 3 -26.67 5.78 15.49
C PRO A 3 -27.19 4.50 14.83
N PRO A 4 -28.26 3.90 15.36
CA PRO A 4 -28.94 2.78 14.71
C PRO A 4 -29.25 3.08 13.24
N GLN A 5 -29.03 2.09 12.38
CA GLN A 5 -29.25 2.16 10.93
C GLN A 5 -28.42 3.24 10.19
N GLN A 6 -27.44 3.87 10.84
CA GLN A 6 -26.45 4.72 10.17
C GLN A 6 -25.19 3.93 9.81
N SER A 7 -24.38 4.51 8.94
CA SER A 7 -23.10 3.93 8.51
C SER A 7 -22.00 4.96 8.62
N LEU A 8 -20.80 4.51 8.99
CA LEU A 8 -19.57 5.29 8.98
C LEU A 8 -18.63 4.70 7.93
N GLU A 9 -18.13 5.55 7.04
CA GLU A 9 -17.10 5.16 6.09
C GLU A 9 -15.72 5.29 6.74
N LEU A 10 -14.91 4.25 6.67
CA LEU A 10 -13.52 4.24 7.10
C LEU A 10 -12.62 4.07 5.87
N LYS A 11 -11.61 4.93 5.74
CA LYS A 11 -10.65 4.88 4.65
C LYS A 11 -9.27 4.50 5.18
N LEU A 12 -8.80 3.32 4.82
CA LEU A 12 -7.44 2.86 5.08
C LEU A 12 -6.57 3.17 3.86
N ILE A 13 -5.45 3.88 4.06
CA ILE A 13 -4.55 4.30 2.98
C ILE A 13 -3.14 3.78 3.30
N ALA A 14 -2.60 2.94 2.41
CA ALA A 14 -1.22 2.49 2.47
C ALA A 14 -0.34 3.29 1.50
N HIS A 15 0.81 3.76 1.97
CA HIS A 15 1.83 4.41 1.15
C HIS A 15 3.01 3.46 0.98
N LEU A 16 3.07 2.79 -0.17
CA LEU A 16 4.11 1.80 -0.47
C LEU A 16 5.10 2.36 -1.48
N ASN A 17 6.39 2.32 -1.15
CA ASN A 17 7.49 2.83 -1.97
C ASN A 17 8.37 1.71 -2.57
N ASP A 18 8.00 0.45 -2.37
CA ASP A 18 8.67 -0.71 -2.94
C ASP A 18 7.70 -1.70 -3.58
N THR A 19 8.23 -2.82 -4.10
CA THR A 19 7.44 -3.88 -4.75
C THR A 19 7.30 -5.14 -3.89
N VAL A 20 7.62 -5.04 -2.61
CA VAL A 20 7.51 -6.13 -1.65
C VAL A 20 6.04 -6.29 -1.24
N PRO A 21 5.51 -7.52 -1.15
CA PRO A 21 4.18 -7.74 -0.60
C PRO A 21 4.12 -7.27 0.86
N PHE A 22 3.18 -6.38 1.15
CA PHE A 22 2.85 -5.93 2.50
C PHE A 22 1.60 -6.66 3.00
N GLN A 23 1.71 -7.33 4.14
CA GLN A 23 0.62 -8.07 4.80
C GLN A 23 0.47 -7.55 6.23
N ASP A 24 -0.76 -7.22 6.61
CA ASP A 24 -1.09 -6.74 7.96
C ASP A 24 -2.56 -7.07 8.30
N GLU A 25 -2.99 -6.74 9.51
CA GLU A 25 -4.37 -6.90 9.96
C GLU A 25 -4.94 -5.60 10.54
N LEU A 26 -6.13 -5.21 10.10
CA LEU A 26 -6.92 -4.16 10.73
C LEU A 26 -7.79 -4.78 11.83
N LEU A 27 -7.51 -4.39 13.08
CA LEU A 27 -8.32 -4.73 14.25
C LEU A 27 -9.47 -3.71 14.40
N LEU A 28 -10.71 -4.17 14.26
CA LEU A 28 -11.91 -3.35 14.50
C LEU A 28 -12.60 -3.83 15.78
N GLU A 29 -12.52 -3.01 16.82
CA GLU A 29 -13.19 -3.26 18.10
C GLU A 29 -14.49 -2.47 18.18
N ILE A 30 -15.59 -3.18 18.46
CA ILE A 30 -16.88 -2.56 18.80
C ILE A 30 -17.04 -2.65 20.31
N GLU A 31 -17.25 -1.51 20.96
CA GLU A 31 -17.51 -1.44 22.40
C GLU A 31 -18.71 -2.34 22.77
N ASP A 32 -18.53 -3.18 23.80
CA ASP A 32 -19.48 -4.23 24.22
C ASP A 32 -19.94 -5.18 23.10
N GLY A 33 -19.16 -5.28 22.03
CA GLY A 33 -19.48 -6.02 20.82
C GLY A 33 -18.40 -7.01 20.39
N GLN A 34 -18.48 -7.42 19.12
CA GLN A 34 -17.50 -8.33 18.53
C GLN A 34 -16.29 -7.57 17.99
N THR A 35 -15.12 -8.17 18.17
CA THR A 35 -13.89 -7.75 17.51
C THR A 35 -13.75 -8.45 16.16
N PHE A 36 -13.35 -7.69 15.14
CA PHE A 36 -13.09 -8.20 13.79
C PHE A 36 -11.61 -8.02 13.44
N ASN A 37 -10.99 -9.09 12.94
CA ASN A 37 -9.65 -9.04 12.34
C ASN A 37 -9.82 -9.07 10.83
N ILE A 38 -9.43 -7.98 10.17
CA ILE A 38 -9.59 -7.81 8.73
C ILE A 38 -8.19 -7.87 8.09
N PRO A 39 -7.82 -8.98 7.43
CA PRO A 39 -6.51 -9.07 6.78
C PRO A 39 -6.43 -8.09 5.61
N VAL A 40 -5.32 -7.37 5.51
CA VAL A 40 -5.04 -6.43 4.43
C VAL A 40 -3.75 -6.82 3.71
N LEU A 41 -3.79 -6.74 2.38
CA LEU A 41 -2.66 -7.04 1.50
C LEU A 41 -2.52 -5.91 0.48
N ALA A 42 -1.31 -5.39 0.34
CA ALA A 42 -0.99 -4.42 -0.68
C ALA A 42 0.43 -4.64 -1.22
N LYS A 43 0.70 -4.16 -2.43
CA LYS A 43 2.03 -4.17 -3.04
C LYS A 43 2.19 -2.90 -3.85
N GLY A 44 3.27 -2.17 -3.64
CA GLY A 44 3.59 -1.01 -4.47
C GLY A 44 3.93 -1.44 -5.89
N MET A 45 3.69 -0.54 -6.84
CA MET A 45 3.99 -0.76 -8.24
C MET A 45 5.25 0.02 -8.59
N GLY A 46 6.36 -0.69 -8.74
CA GLY A 46 7.59 -0.18 -9.33
C GLY A 46 7.62 -0.53 -10.81
N THR A 47 8.19 0.35 -11.63
CA THR A 47 8.44 0.08 -13.05
C THR A 47 9.92 -0.23 -13.25
N THR A 48 10.22 -1.30 -13.98
CA THR A 48 11.59 -1.57 -14.45
C THR A 48 11.77 -0.87 -15.78
N ILE A 49 12.80 -0.02 -15.89
CA ILE A 49 13.20 0.56 -17.17
C ILE A 49 14.00 -0.50 -17.93
N VAL A 50 13.47 -0.98 -19.04
CA VAL A 50 14.17 -1.89 -19.96
C VAL A 50 14.59 -1.09 -21.19
N THR A 51 15.87 -1.15 -21.56
CA THR A 51 16.37 -0.61 -22.83
C THR A 51 16.62 -1.76 -23.82
N ASP A 52 16.38 -1.47 -25.08
CA ASP A 52 16.71 -2.31 -26.24
C ASP A 52 18.16 -2.11 -26.72
N ARG A 53 18.89 -1.13 -26.19
CA ARG A 53 20.25 -0.76 -26.64
C ARG A 53 21.30 -0.94 -25.54
N PRO A 54 22.54 -1.33 -25.88
CA PRO A 54 23.62 -1.37 -24.91
C PRO A 54 23.86 0.02 -24.30
N PHE A 55 23.91 0.10 -22.98
CA PHE A 55 24.07 1.32 -22.16
C PHE A 55 25.46 2.00 -22.30
N ALA A 56 26.12 1.88 -23.45
CA ALA A 56 27.51 2.28 -23.63
C ALA A 56 27.66 3.66 -24.28
N PRO A 57 28.65 4.49 -23.86
CA PRO A 57 29.53 4.24 -22.72
C PRO A 57 28.91 4.58 -21.35
N ASN A 58 27.89 5.45 -21.29
CA ASN A 58 27.30 5.91 -20.03
C ASN A 58 25.76 6.02 -20.14
N LEU A 59 25.06 5.55 -19.11
CA LEU A 59 23.65 5.82 -18.87
C LEU A 59 23.52 6.88 -17.78
N ASP A 60 23.09 8.09 -18.15
CA ASP A 60 22.77 9.16 -17.21
C ASP A 60 21.27 9.14 -16.91
N LEU A 61 20.90 8.72 -15.69
CA LEU A 61 19.51 8.70 -15.19
C LEU A 61 19.14 10.00 -14.46
N GLY A 62 20.04 10.98 -14.41
CA GLY A 62 19.88 12.20 -13.62
C GLY A 62 19.82 11.95 -12.11
N THR A 63 19.28 12.92 -11.37
CA THR A 63 19.32 12.98 -9.89
C THR A 63 18.17 12.21 -9.21
N HIS A 64 17.93 10.94 -9.52
CA HIS A 64 16.88 10.19 -8.82
C HIS A 64 17.22 8.71 -8.64
N PHE A 65 17.59 8.33 -7.42
CA PHE A 65 16.85 7.45 -6.49
C PHE A 65 17.45 7.68 -5.10
N ARG A 66 16.62 7.98 -4.09
CA ARG A 66 17.02 8.06 -2.68
C ARG A 66 16.47 6.85 -1.95
#